data_AF-A0A9X3PQ38-F1
#
_entry.id   AF-A0A9X3PQ38-F1
#
_cell.length_a   1.000
_cell.length_b   1.000
_cell.length_c   1.000
_cell.angle_alpha   90.00
_cell.angle_beta   90.00
_cell.angle_gamma   90.00
#
_symmetry.space_group_name_H-M   'P 1'
#
loop_
_entity.id
_entity.type
_entity.pdbx_description
1 polymer ?
#
loop_
_entity_poly.entity_id
_entity_poly.type
_entity_poly.pdbx_seq_one_letter_code
_entity_poly.pdbx_strand_id
1 'polypeptide(L)'
;MGPRTHRLVFEQERAAPDPPDLHDEEPPLGANVGALQMKPKPVFLAFAILATFIGCPSAKDTSVPGELLGVWKTSAPKYADRYFEITKDVMIFDIGEGNVDSSPITSIETVSGGRHTLYTISYQNREGQEYRFSFYYDSAQDGVIVFKNQEDIRWTKERR
;
A
#
# COMPACT_ATOMS: atom_id res chain seq x y z
N MET A 1 23.80 -32.41 -21.02
CA MET A 1 23.79 -30.99 -21.41
C MET A 1 22.43 -30.43 -20.99
N GLY A 2 22.32 -29.95 -19.75
CA GLY A 2 21.05 -29.46 -19.19
C GLY A 2 21.03 -27.93 -19.16
N PRO A 3 19.91 -27.27 -19.47
CA PRO A 3 19.80 -25.84 -19.31
C PRO A 3 19.60 -25.44 -17.84
N ARG A 4 20.35 -24.41 -17.47
CA ARG A 4 20.58 -23.87 -16.14
C ARG A 4 19.33 -23.16 -15.60
N THR A 5 18.94 -23.54 -14.39
CA THR A 5 18.04 -22.78 -13.53
C THR A 5 18.73 -21.50 -13.06
N HIS A 6 18.26 -20.33 -13.49
CA HIS A 6 18.67 -19.06 -12.91
C HIS A 6 17.92 -18.85 -11.59
N ARG A 7 18.56 -19.26 -10.51
CA ARG A 7 18.19 -18.97 -9.13
C ARG A 7 18.58 -17.52 -8.84
N LEU A 8 17.61 -16.61 -8.83
CA LEU A 8 17.80 -15.27 -8.26
C LEU A 8 17.87 -15.43 -6.74
N VAL A 9 19.09 -15.47 -6.23
CA VAL A 9 19.39 -15.40 -4.80
C VAL A 9 19.32 -13.92 -4.41
N PHE A 10 18.21 -13.50 -3.81
CA PHE A 10 18.21 -12.29 -2.99
C PHE A 10 18.73 -12.70 -1.61
N GLU A 11 20.01 -12.46 -1.40
CA GLU A 11 20.66 -12.55 -0.09
C GLU A 11 20.21 -11.34 0.72
N GLN A 12 19.14 -11.50 1.49
CA GLN A 12 18.68 -10.50 2.44
C GLN A 12 19.27 -10.86 3.81
N GLU A 13 20.34 -10.15 4.15
CA GLU A 13 21.08 -10.24 5.41
C GLU A 13 20.12 -10.04 6.59
N ARG A 14 19.94 -11.09 7.42
CA ARG A 14 19.33 -10.97 8.74
C ARG A 14 20.39 -10.47 9.71
N ALA A 15 20.21 -9.27 10.25
CA ALA A 15 20.85 -8.86 11.49
C ALA A 15 19.80 -8.92 12.60
N ALA A 16 19.81 -10.00 13.39
CA ALA A 16 19.24 -10.00 14.73
C ALA A 16 20.37 -9.63 15.71
N PRO A 17 20.19 -8.66 16.62
CA PRO A 17 21.07 -8.57 17.78
C PRO A 17 20.61 -9.57 18.84
N ASP A 18 21.50 -10.48 19.22
CA ASP A 18 21.36 -11.35 20.37
C ASP A 18 21.27 -10.51 21.66
N PRO A 19 20.28 -10.72 22.54
CA PRO A 19 20.34 -10.21 23.90
C PRO A 19 21.28 -11.07 24.76
N PRO A 20 22.12 -10.45 25.61
CA PRO A 20 23.19 -11.12 26.34
C PRO A 20 22.70 -12.06 27.45
N ASP A 21 23.50 -13.09 27.69
CA ASP A 21 23.42 -14.08 28.78
C ASP A 21 23.10 -13.47 30.14
N LEU A 22 22.01 -13.95 30.75
CA LEU A 22 21.69 -13.78 32.17
C LEU A 22 22.31 -14.95 32.94
N HIS A 23 23.59 -14.80 33.31
CA HIS A 23 24.18 -15.58 34.39
C HIS A 23 24.06 -14.81 35.70
N ASP A 24 23.32 -15.42 36.62
CA ASP A 24 23.50 -15.51 38.07
C ASP A 24 24.43 -14.47 38.73
N GLU A 25 23.88 -13.68 39.67
CA GLU A 25 24.47 -13.49 41.01
C GLU A 25 23.39 -13.03 42.01
N GLU A 26 23.19 -13.84 43.05
CA GLU A 26 22.44 -13.52 44.27
C GLU A 26 23.19 -12.45 45.12
N PRO A 27 22.51 -11.73 46.04
CA PRO A 27 23.03 -10.53 46.69
C PRO A 27 23.72 -10.84 48.03
N PRO A 28 24.57 -9.94 48.56
CA PRO A 28 24.86 -9.93 49.98
C PRO A 28 24.13 -8.80 50.73
N LEU A 29 23.54 -9.23 51.85
CA LEU A 29 23.04 -8.44 52.97
C LEU A 29 24.02 -7.36 53.45
N GLY A 30 23.49 -6.17 53.74
CA GLY A 30 24.19 -5.13 54.49
C GLY A 30 23.24 -4.06 55.00
N ALA A 31 22.91 -4.12 56.29
CA ALA A 31 22.06 -3.17 57.00
C ALA A 31 22.78 -1.83 57.28
N ASN A 32 22.07 -0.70 57.19
CA ASN A 32 21.64 0.09 58.37
C ASN A 32 21.12 1.49 58.02
N VAL A 33 19.91 1.76 58.53
CA VAL A 33 19.43 2.94 59.27
C VAL A 33 19.66 4.34 58.67
N GLY A 34 18.54 4.99 58.33
CA GLY A 34 18.44 6.45 58.21
C GLY A 34 17.00 6.87 57.93
N ALA A 35 16.27 7.23 58.98
CA ALA A 35 14.85 7.61 58.92
C ALA A 35 14.64 8.94 58.19
N LEU A 36 13.73 8.97 57.20
CA LEU A 36 12.88 10.12 56.87
C LEU A 36 11.55 9.59 56.30
N GLN A 37 10.55 9.46 57.17
CA GLN A 37 9.15 9.22 56.80
C GLN A 37 8.58 10.49 56.14
N MET A 38 8.44 10.47 54.82
CA MET A 38 7.53 11.36 54.10
C MET A 38 6.57 10.48 53.31
N LYS A 39 5.30 10.45 53.72
CA LYS A 39 4.21 9.78 53.00
C LYS A 39 3.88 10.58 51.75
N PRO A 40 4.15 10.10 50.51
CA PRO A 40 3.59 10.72 49.33
C PRO A 40 2.17 10.20 49.15
N LYS A 41 1.20 11.13 49.12
CA LYS A 41 -0.21 10.84 48.84
C LYS A 41 -0.35 10.16 47.46
N PRO A 42 -1.26 9.17 47.31
CA PRO A 42 -1.43 8.40 46.08
C PRO A 42 -2.25 9.20 45.04
N VAL A 43 -1.76 10.38 44.65
CA VAL A 43 -2.43 11.23 43.65
C VAL A 43 -1.69 11.20 42.30
N PHE A 44 -0.43 10.73 42.27
CA PHE A 44 0.38 10.76 41.06
C PHE A 44 0.33 9.50 40.18
N LEU A 45 -0.43 8.46 40.54
CA LEU A 45 -0.54 7.24 39.72
C LEU A 45 -1.66 7.31 38.67
N ALA A 46 -2.53 8.33 38.72
CA ALA A 46 -3.69 8.43 37.84
C ALA A 46 -3.39 9.06 36.46
N PHE A 47 -2.25 9.72 36.28
CA PHE A 47 -1.95 10.43 35.02
C PHE A 47 -1.19 9.61 33.97
N ALA A 48 -0.59 8.47 34.34
CA ALA A 48 0.20 7.66 33.40
C ALA A 48 -0.65 6.70 32.54
N ILE A 49 -1.93 6.49 32.88
CA ILE A 49 -2.79 5.50 32.21
C ILE A 49 -3.67 6.15 31.11
N LEU A 50 -3.76 7.48 31.05
CA LEU A 50 -4.68 8.19 30.15
C LEU A 50 -4.07 8.63 28.79
N ALA A 51 -2.79 8.32 28.54
CA ALA A 51 -2.10 8.73 27.30
C ALA A 51 -2.22 7.73 26.13
N THR A 52 -2.99 6.64 26.28
CA THR A 52 -3.03 5.55 25.28
C THR A 52 -4.13 5.70 24.23
N PHE A 53 -4.85 6.83 24.21
CA PHE A 53 -5.99 6.99 23.31
C PHE A 53 -5.65 7.77 22.03
N ILE A 54 -5.83 7.04 20.92
CA ILE A 54 -6.28 7.53 19.60
C ILE A 54 -5.14 7.92 18.65
N GLY A 55 -4.37 6.91 18.25
CA GLY A 55 -3.90 6.85 16.87
C GLY A 55 -5.02 6.31 16.00
N CYS A 56 -5.99 7.15 15.63
CA CYS A 56 -6.92 6.81 14.55
C CYS A 56 -6.08 6.89 13.26
N PRO A 57 -5.89 5.80 12.49
CA PRO A 57 -5.36 5.96 11.14
C PRO A 57 -6.41 6.79 10.41
N SER A 58 -6.11 8.06 10.16
CA SER A 58 -6.91 8.89 9.26
C SER A 58 -7.04 8.10 7.98
N ALA A 59 -8.24 7.56 7.74
CA ALA A 59 -8.60 7.03 6.44
C ALA A 59 -8.36 8.20 5.49
N LYS A 60 -7.27 8.14 4.71
CA LYS A 60 -7.10 9.06 3.60
C LYS A 60 -8.34 8.84 2.75
N ASP A 61 -9.06 9.93 2.44
CA ASP A 61 -10.15 9.87 1.49
C ASP A 61 -9.59 9.39 0.15
N THR A 62 -9.66 8.07 -0.09
CA THR A 62 -9.31 7.42 -1.35
C THR A 62 -10.48 7.66 -2.30
N SER A 63 -10.70 8.93 -2.65
CA SER A 63 -11.74 9.29 -3.62
C SER A 63 -11.16 9.17 -5.02
N VAL A 64 -11.69 8.23 -5.80
CA VAL A 64 -11.34 8.08 -7.22
C VAL A 64 -11.86 9.29 -8.01
N PRO A 65 -11.00 10.04 -8.71
CA PRO A 65 -11.42 11.13 -9.58
C PRO A 65 -12.48 10.67 -10.58
N GLY A 66 -13.59 11.42 -10.70
CA GLY A 66 -14.73 11.05 -11.53
C GLY A 66 -14.38 10.82 -13.00
N GLU A 67 -13.36 11.50 -13.51
CA GLU A 67 -12.86 11.34 -14.87
C GLU A 67 -12.23 9.96 -15.15
N LEU A 68 -11.78 9.25 -14.12
CA LEU A 68 -11.22 7.90 -14.26
C LEU A 68 -12.31 6.81 -14.24
N LEU A 69 -13.47 7.12 -13.68
CA LEU A 69 -14.54 6.14 -13.50
C LEU A 69 -15.08 5.64 -14.84
N GLY A 70 -15.24 4.32 -14.94
CA GLY A 70 -15.84 3.63 -16.08
C GLY A 70 -14.96 2.55 -16.69
N VAL A 71 -15.47 1.99 -17.79
CA VAL A 71 -14.82 0.93 -18.57
C VAL A 71 -13.90 1.54 -19.62
N TRP A 72 -12.69 1.02 -19.73
CA TRP A 72 -11.65 1.48 -20.63
C TRP A 72 -11.28 0.36 -21.60
N LYS A 73 -11.34 0.66 -22.89
CA LYS A 73 -11.08 -0.27 -23.99
C LYS A 73 -10.04 0.28 -24.93
N THR A 74 -9.42 -0.57 -25.74
CA THR A 74 -8.49 -0.16 -26.78
C THR A 74 -8.85 -0.79 -28.12
N SER A 75 -8.49 -0.11 -29.21
CA SER A 75 -8.61 -0.64 -30.57
C SER A 75 -7.41 -1.51 -30.98
N ALA A 76 -6.39 -1.62 -30.12
CA ALA A 76 -5.21 -2.45 -30.39
C ALA A 76 -5.61 -3.94 -30.51
N PRO A 77 -5.36 -4.62 -31.66
CA PRO A 77 -5.87 -5.98 -31.90
C PRO A 77 -5.47 -7.02 -30.85
N LYS A 78 -4.28 -6.85 -30.25
CA LYS A 78 -3.76 -7.73 -29.18
C LYS A 78 -4.63 -7.72 -27.91
N TYR A 79 -5.43 -6.68 -27.72
CA TYR A 79 -6.24 -6.41 -26.53
C TYR A 79 -7.71 -6.18 -26.88
N ALA A 80 -8.16 -6.57 -28.07
CA ALA A 80 -9.50 -6.29 -28.56
C ALA A 80 -10.61 -6.94 -27.70
N ASP A 81 -10.27 -8.03 -27.01
CA ASP A 81 -11.13 -8.76 -26.08
C ASP A 81 -10.89 -8.38 -24.62
N ARG A 82 -10.09 -7.34 -24.34
CA ARG A 82 -9.73 -6.94 -22.97
C ARG A 82 -10.21 -5.54 -22.65
N TYR A 83 -10.53 -5.34 -21.39
CA TYR A 83 -10.84 -4.04 -20.82
C TYR A 83 -10.29 -3.96 -19.40
N PHE A 84 -10.26 -2.75 -18.87
CA PHE A 84 -10.20 -2.55 -17.44
C PHE A 84 -11.28 -1.57 -17.03
N GLU A 85 -11.80 -1.71 -15.82
CA GLU A 85 -12.80 -0.81 -15.25
C GLU A 85 -12.28 -0.26 -13.93
N ILE A 86 -12.49 1.04 -13.76
CA ILE A 86 -12.19 1.74 -12.51
C ILE A 86 -13.53 2.16 -11.91
N THR A 87 -13.87 1.60 -10.76
CA THR A 87 -15.00 2.04 -9.94
C THR A 87 -14.51 2.97 -8.83
N LYS A 88 -15.39 3.31 -7.88
CA LYS A 88 -15.01 4.15 -6.73
C LYS A 88 -14.08 3.44 -5.74
N ASP A 89 -14.10 2.12 -5.75
CA ASP A 89 -13.58 1.26 -4.69
C ASP A 89 -12.81 0.05 -5.23
N VAL A 90 -12.95 -0.27 -6.51
CA VAL A 90 -12.43 -1.50 -7.12
C VAL A 90 -11.80 -1.20 -8.47
N MET A 91 -10.69 -1.88 -8.72
CA MET A 91 -10.07 -1.99 -10.02
C MET A 91 -10.36 -3.37 -10.60
N ILE A 92 -10.89 -3.40 -11.82
CA ILE A 92 -11.31 -4.61 -12.51
C ILE A 92 -10.46 -4.76 -13.78
N PHE A 93 -9.84 -5.92 -13.97
CA PHE A 93 -9.10 -6.25 -15.18
C PHE A 93 -9.70 -7.48 -15.85
N ASP A 94 -10.07 -7.36 -17.12
CA ASP A 94 -10.33 -8.53 -17.97
C ASP A 94 -8.98 -9.10 -18.43
N ILE A 95 -8.67 -10.30 -17.95
CA ILE A 95 -7.41 -11.00 -18.27
C ILE A 95 -7.56 -11.96 -19.47
N GLY A 96 -8.74 -12.00 -20.10
CA GLY A 96 -9.07 -12.85 -21.23
C GLY A 96 -9.75 -14.16 -20.82
N GLU A 97 -10.28 -14.88 -21.81
CA GLU A 97 -10.95 -16.18 -21.63
C GLU A 97 -12.16 -16.15 -20.66
N GLY A 98 -12.77 -14.97 -20.49
CA GLY A 98 -13.90 -14.77 -19.57
C GLY A 98 -13.49 -14.66 -18.10
N ASN A 99 -12.19 -14.56 -17.80
CA ASN A 99 -11.70 -14.37 -16.45
C ASN A 99 -11.52 -12.89 -16.14
N VAL A 100 -11.99 -12.49 -14.96
CA VAL A 100 -11.90 -11.11 -14.47
C VAL A 100 -11.20 -11.11 -13.11
N ASP A 101 -10.20 -10.25 -12.96
CA ASP A 101 -9.60 -9.95 -11.67
C ASP A 101 -10.22 -8.67 -11.10
N SER A 102 -10.57 -8.69 -9.83
CA SER A 102 -11.27 -7.61 -9.14
C SER A 102 -10.56 -7.37 -7.81
N SER A 103 -10.00 -6.18 -7.68
CA SER A 103 -9.09 -5.84 -6.59
C SER A 103 -9.48 -4.51 -5.94
N PRO A 104 -9.64 -4.45 -4.61
CA PRO A 104 -9.96 -3.21 -3.92
C PRO A 104 -8.86 -2.16 -4.09
N ILE A 105 -9.27 -0.92 -4.35
CA ILE A 105 -8.39 0.25 -4.41
C ILE A 105 -8.07 0.70 -2.98
N THR A 106 -6.78 0.82 -2.66
CA THR A 106 -6.30 1.24 -1.34
C THR A 106 -5.93 2.73 -1.32
N SER A 107 -5.38 3.24 -2.41
CA SER A 107 -4.97 4.65 -2.51
C SER A 107 -4.85 5.11 -3.95
N ILE A 108 -4.88 6.44 -4.14
CA ILE A 108 -4.61 7.08 -5.43
C ILE A 108 -3.66 8.24 -5.22
N GLU A 109 -2.61 8.25 -6.02
CA GLU A 109 -1.64 9.33 -6.11
C GLU A 109 -1.81 10.03 -7.46
N THR A 110 -1.68 11.35 -7.47
CA THR A 110 -1.83 12.18 -8.67
C THR A 110 -0.65 13.13 -8.77
N VAL A 111 -0.02 13.17 -9.94
CA VAL A 111 1.03 14.15 -10.27
C VAL A 111 0.66 14.84 -11.57
N SER A 112 0.27 16.11 -11.49
CA SER A 112 -0.06 16.92 -12.66
C SER A 112 1.21 17.37 -13.38
N GLY A 113 1.30 17.09 -14.69
CA GLY A 113 2.46 17.37 -15.53
C GLY A 113 2.05 18.07 -16.83
N GLY A 114 1.58 19.32 -16.74
CA GLY A 114 1.17 20.10 -17.90
C GLY A 114 -0.08 19.51 -18.57
N ARG A 115 0.07 18.95 -19.79
CA ARG A 115 -1.05 18.36 -20.55
C ARG A 115 -1.45 16.96 -20.09
N HIS A 116 -0.58 16.25 -19.40
CA HIS A 116 -0.86 14.90 -18.93
C HIS A 116 -0.84 14.86 -17.40
N THR A 117 -1.78 14.13 -16.83
CA THR A 117 -1.79 13.82 -15.40
C THR A 117 -1.33 12.38 -15.21
N LEU A 118 -0.31 12.17 -14.36
CA LEU A 118 0.11 10.83 -13.98
C LEU A 118 -0.72 10.39 -12.78
N TYR A 119 -1.51 9.34 -12.97
CA TYR A 119 -2.21 8.64 -11.89
C TYR A 119 -1.43 7.41 -11.49
N THR A 120 -1.41 7.11 -10.19
CA THR A 120 -1.01 5.80 -9.67
C THR A 120 -2.08 5.31 -8.71
N ILE A 121 -2.73 4.22 -9.07
CA ILE A 121 -3.74 3.55 -8.25
C ILE A 121 -3.05 2.38 -7.57
N SER A 122 -3.12 2.34 -6.24
CA SER A 122 -2.69 1.18 -5.46
C SER A 122 -3.90 0.29 -5.18
N TYR A 123 -3.74 -1.03 -5.33
CA TYR A 123 -4.79 -2.01 -5.12
C TYR A 123 -4.22 -3.28 -4.51
N GLN A 124 -5.06 -4.08 -3.86
CA GLN A 124 -4.64 -5.34 -3.24
C GLN A 124 -5.21 -6.55 -3.96
N ASN A 125 -4.40 -7.60 -4.12
CA ASN A 125 -4.90 -8.90 -4.56
C ASN A 125 -5.60 -9.65 -3.40
N ARG A 126 -6.08 -10.86 -3.69
CA ARG A 126 -6.76 -11.72 -2.68
C ARG A 126 -5.88 -12.13 -1.50
N GLU A 127 -4.56 -12.08 -1.64
CA GLU A 127 -3.58 -12.40 -0.59
C GLU A 127 -3.22 -11.18 0.26
N GLY A 128 -3.81 -10.01 -0.04
CA GLY A 128 -3.50 -8.74 0.63
C GLY A 128 -2.19 -8.09 0.16
N GLN A 129 -1.56 -8.63 -0.88
CA GLN A 129 -0.38 -8.02 -1.48
C GLN A 129 -0.79 -6.77 -2.27
N GLU A 130 -0.10 -5.67 -1.99
CA GLU A 130 -0.32 -4.38 -2.67
C GLU A 130 0.42 -4.31 -4.02
N TYR A 131 -0.28 -3.82 -5.03
CA TYR A 131 0.20 -3.56 -6.38
C TYR A 131 -0.08 -2.12 -6.75
N ARG A 132 0.67 -1.61 -7.74
CA ARG A 132 0.55 -0.24 -8.24
C ARG A 132 0.31 -0.25 -9.74
N PHE A 133 -0.74 0.44 -10.17
CA PHE A 133 -1.06 0.66 -11.57
C PHE A 133 -0.90 2.13 -11.90
N SER A 134 0.11 2.45 -12.73
CA SER A 134 0.45 3.82 -13.11
C SER A 134 0.22 4.08 -14.59
N PHE A 135 -0.47 5.17 -14.90
CA PHE A 135 -0.81 5.56 -16.27
C PHE A 135 -0.93 7.07 -16.43
N TYR A 136 -0.72 7.55 -17.65
CA TYR A 136 -0.96 8.94 -18.03
C TYR A 136 -2.41 9.11 -18.48
N TYR A 137 -3.03 10.20 -18.05
CA TYR A 137 -4.34 10.65 -18.47
C TYR A 137 -4.23 11.96 -19.26
N ASP A 138 -4.81 11.99 -20.45
CA ASP A 138 -4.95 13.18 -21.29
C ASP A 138 -6.43 13.60 -21.34
N SER A 139 -6.76 14.75 -20.78
CA SER A 139 -8.13 15.27 -20.69
C SER A 139 -8.65 15.90 -21.99
N ALA A 140 -7.83 16.06 -23.04
CA ALA A 140 -8.20 16.85 -24.22
C ALA A 140 -9.22 16.19 -25.17
N GLN A 141 -9.40 14.86 -25.11
CA GLN A 141 -10.26 14.11 -26.05
C GLN A 141 -11.14 13.08 -25.33
N ASP A 142 -12.07 13.53 -24.49
CA ASP A 142 -12.93 12.68 -23.64
C ASP A 142 -12.16 11.76 -22.66
N GLY A 143 -10.88 12.05 -22.44
CA GLY A 143 -9.99 11.23 -21.63
C GLY A 143 -9.36 10.09 -22.41
N VAL A 144 -8.03 10.10 -22.54
CA VAL A 144 -7.25 8.95 -23.02
C VAL A 144 -6.31 8.50 -21.91
N ILE A 145 -6.30 7.20 -21.65
CA ILE A 145 -5.33 6.56 -20.77
C ILE A 145 -4.22 5.92 -21.60
N VAL A 146 -2.96 6.16 -21.22
CA VAL A 146 -1.77 5.54 -21.80
C VAL A 146 -0.93 4.93 -20.69
N PHE A 147 -0.58 3.65 -20.82
CA PHE A 147 0.20 2.97 -19.78
C PHE A 147 1.69 3.31 -19.92
N LYS A 148 2.38 3.45 -18.79
CA LYS A 148 3.82 3.78 -18.76
C LYS A 148 4.70 2.77 -19.48
N ASN A 149 4.27 1.51 -19.57
CA ASN A 149 5.01 0.44 -20.23
C ASN A 149 4.55 0.17 -21.67
N GLN A 150 3.53 0.90 -22.16
CA GLN A 150 2.89 0.69 -23.47
C GLN A 150 2.39 2.02 -24.05
N GLU A 151 3.32 2.90 -24.42
CA GLU A 151 3.00 4.27 -24.86
C GLU A 151 2.21 4.33 -26.18
N ASP A 152 2.32 3.28 -27.01
CA ASP A 152 1.63 3.18 -28.29
C ASP A 152 0.16 2.76 -28.16
N ILE A 153 -0.27 2.32 -26.98
CA ILE A 153 -1.62 1.81 -26.74
C ILE A 153 -2.46 2.86 -26.06
N ARG A 154 -3.51 3.27 -26.76
CA ARG A 154 -4.50 4.24 -26.27
C ARG A 154 -5.73 3.51 -25.76
N TRP A 155 -6.09 3.81 -24.51
CA TRP A 155 -7.29 3.32 -23.87
C TRP A 155 -8.30 4.46 -23.80
N THR A 156 -9.47 4.23 -24.37
CA THR A 156 -10.57 5.19 -24.44
C THR A 156 -11.73 4.68 -23.61
N LYS A 157 -12.43 5.60 -22.96
CA LYS A 157 -13.62 5.27 -22.20
C LYS A 157 -14.71 4.71 -23.11
N GLU A 158 -15.32 3.61 -22.71
CA GLU A 158 -16.49 3.07 -23.39
C GLU A 158 -17.65 4.05 -23.27
N ARG A 159 -18.19 4.47 -24.42
CA ARG A 159 -19.39 5.29 -24.46
C ARG A 159 -20.59 4.36 -24.30
N ARG A 160 -21.35 4.53 -23.21
CA ARG A 160 -22.67 3.89 -23.03
C ARG A 160 -23.72 4.56 -23.91
#